data_AF-A0AAU2YIK1-F1
#
_entry.id   AF-A0AAU2YIK1-F1
#
_cell.length_a   1.000
_cell.length_b   1.000
_cell.length_c   1.000
_cell.angle_alpha   90.00
_cell.angle_beta   90.00
_cell.angle_gamma   90.00
#
_symmetry.space_group_name_H-M   'P 1'
#
loop_
_entity.id
_entity.type
_entity.pdbx_description
1 polymer ?
#
loop_
_entity_poly.entity_id
_entity_poly.type
_entity_poly.pdbx_seq_one_letter_code
_entity_poly.pdbx_strand_id
1 'polypeptide(L)'
;MACAASAAVAALGLAVSPAAAAPAAPAVTAPAVTVQAEPGGACTAADLGTRQPYVKTTEVTPTITHFKGWYVTEGSTGTQKVTTTVQATIEVKVGATGSANVEGSFPGEVLSKAGATAGLEVQLTYTSTSTASTEVTWNFGSPGYYGLYKGTKKVTGTYGSLNCNRVQQSDGSWALKWIEGAGAGSYTTFTTLEEGAVRCEDTVPANSIMRKAQDLLDCGSATATAQHPAGPVASAKAAEARQEGARATEAGQSVKATGSPAPATRAALDCQSPVYRIDVPGKPLNWSAPLLPGDGIRLRESNFLSAHLDNWRLCDVTETDGVIEASLWNWGNGGCATVPAGTANQEGAALTTATCGQDDLQRFYIYRDVPGSSKIGVQNKYTGYMMGHDRYADGELIHQYSSGRPDGTGTYALTAV
;
A
#
# COMPACT_ATOMS: atom_id res chain seq x y z
N MET A 1 62.64 30.03 -60.26
CA MET A 1 62.52 30.67 -61.59
C MET A 1 61.36 29.96 -62.28
N ALA A 2 60.19 30.55 -62.56
CA ALA A 2 59.66 31.92 -62.45
C ALA A 2 58.31 31.89 -61.66
N CYS A 3 57.78 32.95 -61.01
CA CYS A 3 56.95 34.06 -61.57
C CYS A 3 56.00 33.61 -62.71
N ALA A 4 54.70 33.96 -62.79
CA ALA A 4 53.75 34.68 -61.92
C ALA A 4 52.32 34.16 -62.25
N ALA A 5 51.14 34.73 -61.94
CA ALA A 5 50.71 36.00 -61.34
C ALA A 5 49.31 35.84 -60.67
N SER A 6 48.67 36.95 -60.27
CA SER A 6 47.28 36.99 -59.72
C SER A 6 46.24 37.38 -60.77
N ALA A 7 44.99 36.91 -60.62
CA ALA A 7 43.82 37.55 -61.22
C ALA A 7 42.61 37.40 -60.27
N ALA A 8 42.12 38.53 -59.74
CA ALA A 8 40.88 38.59 -58.96
C ALA A 8 39.71 38.90 -59.90
N VAL A 9 38.58 38.22 -59.72
CA VAL A 9 37.32 38.55 -60.39
C VAL A 9 36.30 38.93 -59.32
N ALA A 10 35.91 40.20 -59.31
CA ALA A 10 34.82 40.67 -58.46
C ALA A 10 33.48 40.38 -59.15
N ALA A 11 32.61 39.64 -58.48
CA ALA A 11 31.22 39.45 -58.87
C ALA A 11 30.32 40.01 -57.75
N LEU A 12 29.60 41.10 -58.05
CA LEU A 12 28.56 41.64 -57.19
C LEU A 12 27.31 40.75 -57.32
N GLY A 13 26.94 40.06 -56.24
CA GLY A 13 25.72 39.25 -56.14
C GLY A 13 24.94 39.62 -54.88
N LEU A 14 23.62 39.83 -55.01
CA LEU A 14 22.80 40.36 -53.93
C LEU A 14 22.69 39.36 -52.77
N ALA A 15 23.00 39.83 -51.56
CA ALA A 15 22.79 39.09 -50.33
C ALA A 15 21.29 39.05 -49.97
N VAL A 16 20.60 37.98 -50.36
CA VAL A 16 19.31 37.60 -49.76
C VAL A 16 19.62 36.88 -48.45
N SER A 17 19.42 37.56 -47.31
CA SER A 17 19.61 36.97 -45.99
C SER A 17 18.62 35.81 -45.78
N PRO A 18 19.08 34.56 -45.56
CA PRO A 18 18.22 33.52 -45.02
C PRO A 18 17.83 33.92 -43.60
N ALA A 19 16.55 33.85 -43.27
CA ALA A 19 16.10 34.02 -41.89
C ALA A 19 16.73 32.90 -41.04
N ALA A 20 17.65 33.25 -40.14
CA ALA A 20 18.20 32.32 -39.17
C ALA A 20 17.07 31.86 -38.25
N ALA A 21 16.61 30.62 -38.43
CA ALA A 21 15.67 30.00 -37.51
C ALA A 21 16.31 29.98 -36.12
N ALA A 22 15.71 30.71 -35.17
CA ALA A 22 16.16 30.69 -33.79
C ALA A 22 16.09 29.24 -33.27
N PRO A 23 17.12 28.74 -32.55
CA PRO A 23 17.03 27.44 -31.93
C PRO A 23 15.82 27.43 -30.98
N ALA A 24 14.92 26.49 -31.19
CA ALA A 24 13.75 26.32 -30.32
C ALA A 24 14.25 26.16 -28.87
N ALA A 25 13.71 26.98 -27.96
CA ALA A 25 14.02 26.85 -26.55
C ALA A 25 13.74 25.40 -26.11
N PRO A 26 14.60 24.79 -25.28
CA PRO A 26 14.36 23.44 -24.80
C PRO A 26 12.99 23.41 -24.13
N ALA A 27 12.11 22.56 -24.65
CA ALA A 27 10.80 22.39 -24.08
C ALA A 27 10.97 21.97 -22.62
N VAL A 28 10.60 22.86 -21.70
CA VAL A 28 10.57 22.54 -20.28
C VAL A 28 9.51 21.46 -20.12
N THR A 29 9.96 20.21 -20.01
CA THR A 29 9.09 19.10 -19.64
C THR A 29 8.53 19.45 -18.27
N ALA A 30 7.27 19.88 -18.24
CA ALA A 30 6.52 19.96 -17.00
C ALA A 30 6.67 18.61 -16.27
N PRO A 31 6.87 18.60 -14.94
CA PRO A 31 6.95 17.34 -14.21
C PRO A 31 5.69 16.54 -14.54
N ALA A 32 5.87 15.30 -14.96
CA ALA A 32 4.76 14.43 -15.25
C ALA A 32 3.88 14.36 -14.01
N VAL A 33 2.65 14.91 -14.11
CA VAL A 33 1.63 14.66 -13.10
C VAL A 33 1.45 13.16 -13.10
N THR A 34 1.91 12.50 -12.04
CA THR A 34 1.65 11.08 -11.81
C THR A 34 0.15 10.94 -11.64
N VAL A 35 -0.54 10.67 -12.75
CA VAL A 35 -1.98 10.41 -12.76
C VAL A 35 -2.19 9.25 -11.81
N GLN A 36 -2.86 9.53 -10.69
CA GLN A 36 -3.14 8.52 -9.68
C GLN A 36 -3.90 7.37 -10.35
N ALA A 37 -3.44 6.13 -10.16
CA ALA A 37 -4.10 4.99 -10.76
C ALA A 37 -5.55 4.89 -10.27
N GLU A 38 -6.49 4.91 -11.23
CA GLU A 38 -7.93 4.82 -11.01
C GLU A 38 -8.50 3.58 -11.69
N PRO A 39 -9.54 2.92 -11.14
CA PRO A 39 -10.16 1.76 -11.77
C PRO A 39 -10.65 2.09 -13.19
N GLY A 40 -10.25 1.30 -14.18
CA GLY A 40 -10.56 1.50 -15.60
C GLY A 40 -9.70 2.55 -16.32
N GLY A 41 -8.84 3.28 -15.60
CA GLY A 41 -7.87 4.21 -16.15
C GLY A 41 -6.80 3.50 -17.00
N ALA A 42 -6.15 4.22 -17.90
CA ALA A 42 -5.10 3.66 -18.76
C ALA A 42 -3.83 3.31 -17.96
N CYS A 43 -3.14 2.25 -18.37
CA CYS A 43 -1.81 1.88 -17.89
C CYS A 43 -0.93 1.45 -19.06
N THR A 44 0.36 1.24 -18.80
CA THR A 44 1.36 0.87 -19.80
C THR A 44 1.93 -0.53 -19.52
N ALA A 45 2.59 -1.12 -20.50
CA ALA A 45 3.20 -2.44 -20.33
C ALA A 45 4.36 -2.44 -19.30
N ALA A 46 4.86 -1.29 -18.85
CA ALA A 46 5.81 -1.22 -17.74
C ALA A 46 5.13 -1.45 -16.38
N ASP A 47 3.84 -1.09 -16.27
CA ASP A 47 3.04 -1.14 -15.05
C ASP A 47 2.52 -2.55 -14.72
N LEU A 48 2.68 -3.53 -15.63
CA LEU A 48 2.30 -4.93 -15.42
C LEU A 48 2.93 -5.52 -14.15
N GLY A 49 4.20 -5.21 -13.90
CA GLY A 49 4.95 -5.59 -12.70
C GLY A 49 4.64 -4.78 -11.43
N THR A 50 3.60 -3.94 -11.45
CA THR A 50 3.23 -3.05 -10.34
C THR A 50 1.82 -3.29 -9.85
N ARG A 51 1.56 -2.83 -8.63
CA ARG A 51 0.28 -2.93 -7.93
C ARG A 51 0.00 -1.61 -7.24
N GLN A 52 -1.17 -1.05 -7.47
CA GLN A 52 -1.54 0.28 -6.99
C GLN A 52 -2.72 0.20 -6.01
N PRO A 53 -2.61 0.72 -4.78
CA PRO A 53 -3.75 0.77 -3.88
C PRO A 53 -4.74 1.86 -4.30
N TYR A 54 -6.03 1.62 -4.09
CA TYR A 54 -7.04 2.67 -4.20
C TYR A 54 -8.06 2.58 -3.06
N VAL A 55 -8.56 3.75 -2.63
CA VAL A 55 -9.52 3.85 -1.53
C VAL A 55 -10.93 3.78 -2.09
N LYS A 56 -11.75 2.88 -1.54
CA LYS A 56 -13.16 2.68 -1.94
C LYS A 56 -14.12 3.49 -1.08
N THR A 57 -13.87 3.51 0.23
CA THR A 57 -14.70 4.21 1.21
C THR A 57 -13.82 4.87 2.26
N THR A 58 -14.29 5.97 2.85
CA THR A 58 -13.59 6.67 3.93
C THR A 58 -14.62 7.28 4.88
N GLU A 59 -14.43 7.04 6.18
CA GLU A 59 -15.21 7.59 7.27
C GLU A 59 -14.25 8.23 8.29
N VAL A 60 -14.59 9.42 8.78
CA VAL A 60 -13.78 10.18 9.74
C VAL A 60 -14.59 10.38 11.02
N THR A 61 -14.09 9.87 12.15
CA THR A 61 -14.76 9.94 13.45
C THR A 61 -13.84 10.53 14.54
N PRO A 62 -14.26 11.59 15.27
CA PRO A 62 -13.47 12.12 16.38
C PRO A 62 -13.40 11.12 17.53
N THR A 63 -12.18 10.80 17.96
CA THR A 63 -11.88 9.81 19.00
C THR A 63 -11.10 10.48 20.14
N ILE A 64 -11.56 10.29 21.37
CA ILE A 64 -10.90 10.79 22.58
C ILE A 64 -10.08 9.64 23.16
N THR A 65 -8.76 9.80 23.23
CA THR A 65 -7.86 8.79 23.81
C THR A 65 -7.66 8.99 25.30
N HIS A 66 -7.72 10.24 25.76
CA HIS A 66 -7.62 10.61 27.16
C HIS A 66 -8.64 11.69 27.51
N PHE A 67 -9.25 11.61 28.70
CA PHE A 67 -10.23 12.60 29.16
C PHE A 67 -10.17 12.81 30.68
N LYS A 68 -10.55 14.02 31.12
CA LYS A 68 -10.89 14.32 32.52
C LYS A 68 -11.78 15.55 32.65
N GLY A 69 -12.83 15.45 33.46
CA GLY A 69 -13.60 16.61 33.93
C GLY A 69 -12.85 17.36 35.03
N TRP A 70 -12.84 18.69 34.94
CA TRP A 70 -12.11 19.57 35.84
C TRP A 70 -12.89 20.87 36.09
N TYR A 71 -13.12 21.21 37.36
CA TYR A 71 -13.82 22.43 37.74
C TYR A 71 -12.80 23.50 38.14
N VAL A 72 -13.00 24.72 37.65
CA VAL A 72 -12.20 25.91 37.95
C VAL A 72 -13.09 26.92 38.65
N THR A 73 -12.70 27.35 39.84
CA THR A 73 -13.39 28.39 40.61
C THR A 73 -12.76 29.76 40.35
N GLU A 74 -13.47 30.82 40.70
CA GLU A 74 -12.87 32.14 40.88
C GLU A 74 -11.70 32.03 41.88
N GLY A 75 -10.56 32.63 41.54
CA GLY A 75 -9.30 32.51 42.29
C GLY A 75 -8.42 31.29 42.00
N SER A 76 -8.87 30.30 41.20
CA SER A 76 -8.02 29.16 40.75
C SER A 76 -7.68 29.18 39.25
N THR A 77 -8.04 30.26 38.54
CA THR A 77 -7.64 30.53 37.15
C THR A 77 -6.13 30.61 36.96
N GLY A 78 -5.64 30.23 35.78
CA GLY A 78 -4.22 30.21 35.43
C GLY A 78 -3.76 28.88 34.84
N THR A 79 -2.45 28.73 34.64
CA THR A 79 -1.86 27.49 34.12
C THR A 79 -1.85 26.41 35.19
N GLN A 80 -2.54 25.31 34.94
CA GLN A 80 -2.49 24.11 35.78
C GLN A 80 -2.08 22.89 34.94
N LYS A 81 -1.56 21.87 35.62
CA LYS A 81 -1.29 20.57 35.04
C LYS A 81 -2.29 19.55 35.56
N VAL A 82 -2.87 18.76 34.66
CA VAL A 82 -3.96 17.82 34.98
C VAL A 82 -3.64 16.45 34.38
N THR A 83 -3.45 15.45 35.24
CA THR A 83 -3.33 14.04 34.83
C THR A 83 -4.69 13.53 34.34
N THR A 84 -4.79 13.24 33.05
CA THR A 84 -5.98 12.68 32.36
C THR A 84 -5.97 11.16 32.35
N THR A 85 -7.14 10.54 32.21
CA THR A 85 -7.30 9.07 32.23
C THR A 85 -7.52 8.55 30.82
N VAL A 86 -6.90 7.41 30.48
CA VAL A 86 -7.12 6.70 29.20
C VAL A 86 -8.59 6.31 29.04
N GLN A 87 -9.13 6.64 27.87
CA GLN A 87 -10.49 6.37 27.42
C GLN A 87 -10.50 5.30 26.33
N ALA A 88 -9.60 5.41 25.35
CA ALA A 88 -9.49 4.47 24.24
C ALA A 88 -8.04 4.33 23.77
N THR A 89 -7.68 3.12 23.37
CA THR A 89 -6.41 2.80 22.70
C THR A 89 -6.58 2.87 21.19
N ILE A 90 -5.68 3.56 20.48
CA ILE A 90 -5.68 3.66 19.01
C ILE A 90 -4.60 2.75 18.41
N GLU A 91 -4.91 2.06 17.32
CA GLU A 91 -4.00 1.10 16.67
C GLU A 91 -4.19 1.14 15.15
N VAL A 92 -3.12 1.48 14.41
CA VAL A 92 -3.16 1.58 12.94
C VAL A 92 -3.18 0.17 12.33
N LYS A 93 -4.09 -0.07 11.37
CA LYS A 93 -4.30 -1.38 10.72
C LYS A 93 -4.58 -1.23 9.23
N VAL A 94 -4.10 -2.18 8.43
CA VAL A 94 -4.45 -2.36 7.02
C VAL A 94 -4.57 -3.87 6.78
N GLY A 95 -5.62 -4.36 6.13
CA GLY A 95 -5.74 -5.80 5.82
C GLY A 95 -7.17 -6.34 5.78
N ALA A 96 -7.28 -7.62 5.45
CA ALA A 96 -8.57 -8.32 5.37
C ALA A 96 -9.18 -8.60 6.75
N THR A 97 -8.37 -8.98 7.75
CA THR A 97 -8.83 -9.41 9.09
C THR A 97 -7.84 -9.07 10.21
N GLY A 98 -7.56 -7.78 10.44
CA GLY A 98 -6.82 -7.30 11.63
C GLY A 98 -5.32 -7.65 11.70
N SER A 99 -4.83 -8.54 10.84
CA SER A 99 -3.46 -9.02 10.77
C SER A 99 -2.73 -8.49 9.54
N ALA A 100 -2.26 -7.24 9.62
CA ALA A 100 -1.02 -6.88 8.93
C ALA A 100 -0.31 -5.78 9.72
N ASN A 101 0.94 -6.05 10.09
CA ASN A 101 1.90 -4.99 10.39
C ASN A 101 2.03 -4.10 9.15
N VAL A 102 2.42 -2.84 9.32
CA VAL A 102 2.68 -1.91 8.20
C VAL A 102 4.05 -2.21 7.57
N GLU A 103 4.29 -3.48 7.22
CA GLU A 103 5.49 -3.99 6.59
C GLU A 103 5.29 -4.05 5.07
N GLY A 104 5.63 -2.94 4.41
CA GLY A 104 5.68 -2.84 2.96
C GLY A 104 5.27 -1.46 2.44
N SER A 105 5.67 -1.17 1.20
CA SER A 105 5.23 0.02 0.45
C SER A 105 3.69 0.13 0.32
N PHE A 106 2.99 -0.96 -0.02
CA PHE A 106 1.56 -0.93 -0.33
C PHE A 106 0.66 -0.49 0.84
N PRO A 107 0.79 -1.02 2.08
CA PRO A 107 0.02 -0.52 3.23
C PRO A 107 0.27 0.96 3.52
N GLY A 108 1.51 1.45 3.40
CA GLY A 108 1.84 2.86 3.58
C GLY A 108 1.18 3.76 2.53
N GLU A 109 1.14 3.33 1.28
CA GLU A 109 0.41 4.00 0.20
C GLU A 109 -1.12 3.99 0.42
N VAL A 110 -1.72 2.88 0.89
CA VAL A 110 -3.16 2.83 1.26
C VAL A 110 -3.47 3.92 2.28
N LEU A 111 -2.70 4.00 3.37
CA LEU A 111 -2.92 4.98 4.43
C LEU A 111 -2.69 6.41 3.94
N SER A 112 -1.66 6.64 3.12
CA SER A 112 -1.39 7.95 2.52
C SER A 112 -2.56 8.43 1.63
N LYS A 113 -3.07 7.54 0.75
CA LYS A 113 -4.24 7.83 -0.09
C LYS A 113 -5.52 8.01 0.73
N ALA A 114 -5.68 7.30 1.84
CA ALA A 114 -6.81 7.47 2.76
C ALA A 114 -6.78 8.83 3.47
N GLY A 115 -5.60 9.30 3.91
CA GLY A 115 -5.42 10.65 4.46
C GLY A 115 -5.75 11.73 3.43
N ALA A 116 -5.20 11.62 2.22
CA ALA A 116 -5.50 12.53 1.11
C ALA A 116 -7.02 12.57 0.78
N THR A 117 -7.68 11.41 0.73
CA THR A 117 -9.13 11.29 0.49
C THR A 117 -9.96 11.92 1.61
N ALA A 118 -9.50 11.81 2.86
CA ALA A 118 -10.12 12.46 4.02
C ALA A 118 -9.83 13.96 4.14
N GLY A 119 -8.87 14.49 3.37
CA GLY A 119 -8.33 15.84 3.57
C GLY A 119 -7.55 16.01 4.88
N LEU A 120 -6.89 14.95 5.35
CA LEU A 120 -6.22 14.87 6.66
C LEU A 120 -4.79 14.31 6.54
N GLU A 121 -3.87 14.86 7.32
CA GLU A 121 -2.57 14.24 7.58
C GLU A 121 -2.74 13.08 8.57
N VAL A 122 -2.49 11.85 8.11
CA VAL A 122 -2.68 10.62 8.89
C VAL A 122 -1.35 9.93 9.17
N GLN A 123 -1.28 9.21 10.28
CA GLN A 123 -0.08 8.50 10.71
C GLN A 123 0.07 7.17 9.96
N LEU A 124 1.23 6.99 9.32
CA LEU A 124 1.56 5.76 8.59
C LEU A 124 2.04 4.64 9.53
N THR A 125 2.70 5.01 10.63
CA THR A 125 3.26 4.08 11.62
C THR A 125 2.92 4.56 13.02
N TYR A 126 1.91 3.97 13.66
CA TYR A 126 1.62 4.22 15.08
C TYR A 126 1.24 2.94 15.81
N THR A 127 2.15 2.47 16.66
CA THR A 127 1.88 1.51 17.72
C THR A 127 1.17 2.21 18.86
N SER A 128 0.02 1.65 19.27
CA SER A 128 -0.74 1.89 20.51
C SER A 128 -0.48 3.18 21.28
N THR A 129 -1.51 4.02 21.49
CA THR A 129 -1.45 4.99 22.61
C THR A 129 -1.16 4.25 23.91
N SER A 130 -0.36 4.87 24.78
CA SER A 130 -0.02 4.30 26.08
C SER A 130 -1.27 3.96 26.89
N THR A 131 -1.23 2.83 27.59
CA THR A 131 -2.25 2.46 28.60
C THR A 131 -2.12 3.28 29.89
N ALA A 132 -1.08 4.12 30.01
CA ALA A 132 -0.86 5.01 31.14
C ALA A 132 -1.60 6.35 30.98
N SER A 133 -2.05 6.90 32.11
CA SER A 133 -2.57 8.26 32.23
C SER A 133 -1.54 9.31 31.79
N THR A 134 -1.98 10.34 31.05
CA THR A 134 -1.08 11.37 30.50
C THR A 134 -1.39 12.76 31.08
N GLU A 135 -0.38 13.57 31.33
CA GLU A 135 -0.52 14.96 31.79
C GLU A 135 -0.91 15.89 30.63
N VAL A 136 -1.92 16.75 30.85
CA VAL A 136 -2.29 17.89 29.99
C VAL A 136 -1.97 19.18 30.76
N THR A 137 -1.30 20.14 30.14
CA THR A 137 -1.07 21.48 30.71
C THR A 137 -1.99 22.46 30.02
N TRP A 138 -2.81 23.21 30.78
CA TRP A 138 -3.77 24.16 30.22
C TRP A 138 -3.85 25.44 31.03
N ASN A 139 -4.12 26.57 30.38
CA ASN A 139 -4.31 27.87 31.02
C ASN A 139 -5.81 28.21 31.09
N PHE A 140 -6.37 28.19 32.30
CA PHE A 140 -7.79 28.47 32.52
C PHE A 140 -8.02 29.97 32.74
N GLY A 141 -8.47 30.67 31.70
CA GLY A 141 -8.76 32.10 31.74
C GLY A 141 -10.11 32.49 32.37
N SER A 142 -10.94 31.53 32.78
CA SER A 142 -12.24 31.79 33.41
C SER A 142 -12.65 30.65 34.34
N PRO A 143 -13.46 30.90 35.38
CA PRO A 143 -14.16 29.85 36.11
C PRO A 143 -15.09 29.04 35.19
N GLY A 144 -15.43 27.82 35.59
CA GLY A 144 -16.34 26.93 34.86
C GLY A 144 -15.93 25.47 34.92
N TYR A 145 -16.73 24.61 34.27
CA TYR A 145 -16.47 23.19 34.14
C TYR A 145 -15.82 22.88 32.78
N TYR A 146 -14.65 22.25 32.80
CA TYR A 146 -13.82 21.96 31.63
C TYR A 146 -13.63 20.46 31.44
N GLY A 147 -13.71 20.00 30.19
CA GLY A 147 -13.25 18.69 29.76
C GLY A 147 -11.86 18.83 29.16
N LEU A 148 -10.82 18.40 29.88
CA LEU A 148 -9.48 18.29 29.32
C LEU A 148 -9.34 16.97 28.59
N TYR A 149 -8.78 17.01 27.40
CA TYR A 149 -8.70 15.85 26.52
C TYR A 149 -7.37 15.75 25.78
N LYS A 150 -7.02 14.52 25.40
CA LYS A 150 -6.20 14.23 24.23
C LYS A 150 -7.04 13.39 23.28
N GLY A 151 -7.02 13.70 21.99
CA GLY A 151 -7.85 13.03 20.99
C GLY A 151 -7.24 13.10 19.60
N THR A 152 -7.88 12.44 18.65
CA THR A 152 -7.47 12.37 17.23
C THR A 152 -8.71 12.11 16.37
N LYS A 153 -8.61 12.30 15.06
CA LYS A 153 -9.62 11.82 14.12
C LYS A 153 -9.22 10.41 13.66
N LYS A 154 -10.04 9.43 14.00
CA LYS A 154 -9.96 8.07 13.47
C LYS A 154 -10.47 8.08 12.04
N VAL A 155 -9.70 7.56 11.11
CA VAL A 155 -10.04 7.40 9.69
C VAL A 155 -10.15 5.91 9.39
N THR A 156 -11.35 5.45 9.02
CA THR A 156 -11.64 4.06 8.68
C THR A 156 -12.17 3.95 7.27
N GLY A 157 -12.01 2.79 6.64
CA GLY A 157 -12.55 2.56 5.32
C GLY A 157 -12.14 1.23 4.71
N THR A 158 -12.43 1.08 3.43
CA THR A 158 -12.03 -0.07 2.62
C THR A 158 -11.19 0.37 1.42
N TYR A 159 -10.27 -0.50 1.03
CA TYR A 159 -9.38 -0.30 -0.11
C TYR A 159 -9.47 -1.50 -1.08
N GLY A 160 -9.09 -1.27 -2.33
CA GLY A 160 -8.86 -2.33 -3.33
C GLY A 160 -7.44 -2.30 -3.87
N SER A 161 -7.11 -3.30 -4.68
CA SER A 161 -5.87 -3.40 -5.45
C SER A 161 -6.15 -3.12 -6.91
N LEU A 162 -5.32 -2.30 -7.55
CA LEU A 162 -5.29 -2.15 -9.00
C LEU A 162 -4.04 -2.81 -9.56
N ASN A 163 -4.23 -3.59 -10.62
CA ASN A 163 -3.18 -4.21 -11.40
C ASN A 163 -3.38 -3.84 -12.86
N CYS A 164 -2.30 -3.55 -13.59
CA CYS A 164 -2.40 -3.28 -15.02
C CYS A 164 -2.69 -4.59 -15.76
N ASN A 165 -3.69 -4.62 -16.65
CA ASN A 165 -4.00 -5.79 -17.47
C ASN A 165 -4.62 -5.39 -18.80
N ARG A 166 -4.58 -6.30 -19.78
CA ARG A 166 -5.35 -6.17 -21.01
C ARG A 166 -6.85 -6.27 -20.73
N VAL A 167 -7.63 -5.36 -21.32
CA VAL A 167 -9.10 -5.37 -21.30
C VAL A 167 -9.60 -5.25 -22.73
N GLN A 168 -10.56 -6.10 -23.12
CA GLN A 168 -11.21 -5.98 -24.41
C GLN A 168 -12.18 -4.79 -24.40
N GLN A 169 -12.07 -3.93 -25.41
CA GLN A 169 -12.93 -2.76 -25.59
C GLN A 169 -14.19 -3.14 -26.36
N SER A 170 -15.19 -2.25 -26.36
CA SER A 170 -16.49 -2.47 -27.03
C SER A 170 -16.41 -2.57 -28.56
N ASP A 171 -15.31 -2.11 -29.17
CA ASP A 171 -14.99 -2.29 -30.59
C ASP A 171 -14.23 -3.61 -30.89
N GLY A 172 -14.00 -4.44 -29.88
CA GLY A 172 -13.26 -5.70 -29.97
C GLY A 172 -11.73 -5.55 -29.88
N SER A 173 -11.20 -4.33 -29.87
CA SER A 173 -9.77 -4.06 -29.66
C SER A 173 -9.33 -4.37 -28.23
N TRP A 174 -8.02 -4.39 -27.97
CA TRP A 174 -7.47 -4.58 -26.64
C TRP A 174 -6.69 -3.34 -26.22
N ALA A 175 -6.87 -2.92 -24.96
CA ALA A 175 -6.12 -1.83 -24.34
C ALA A 175 -5.66 -2.25 -22.95
N LEU A 176 -4.54 -1.67 -22.49
CA LEU A 176 -4.10 -1.82 -21.11
C LEU A 176 -4.87 -0.85 -20.19
N LYS A 177 -5.48 -1.41 -19.14
CA LYS A 177 -6.21 -0.65 -18.11
C LYS A 177 -5.87 -1.17 -16.72
N TRP A 178 -5.96 -0.27 -15.74
CA TRP A 178 -5.98 -0.63 -14.33
C TRP A 178 -7.28 -1.36 -14.01
N ILE A 179 -7.21 -2.66 -13.74
CA ILE A 179 -8.34 -3.46 -13.29
C ILE A 179 -8.25 -3.71 -11.80
N GLU A 180 -9.39 -3.96 -11.14
CA GLU A 180 -9.36 -4.44 -9.75
C GLU A 180 -8.78 -5.87 -9.73
N GLY A 181 -7.65 -6.03 -9.04
CA GLY A 181 -6.99 -7.31 -8.80
C GLY A 181 -7.27 -7.86 -7.41
N ALA A 182 -6.66 -9.00 -7.08
CA ALA A 182 -6.75 -9.59 -5.76
C ALA A 182 -6.11 -8.70 -4.66
N GLY A 183 -6.63 -8.79 -3.43
CA GLY A 183 -6.10 -8.08 -2.27
C GLY A 183 -6.78 -6.74 -1.98
N ALA A 184 -8.11 -6.77 -1.85
CA ALA A 184 -8.90 -5.73 -1.18
C ALA A 184 -8.90 -5.94 0.35
N GLY A 185 -9.23 -4.91 1.11
CA GLY A 185 -9.27 -5.00 2.58
C GLY A 185 -9.87 -3.78 3.26
N SER A 186 -9.72 -3.75 4.58
CA SER A 186 -10.11 -2.62 5.44
C SER A 186 -8.87 -1.91 5.98
N TYR A 187 -9.02 -0.65 6.36
CA TYR A 187 -7.97 0.10 7.04
C TYR A 187 -8.52 0.92 8.22
N THR A 188 -7.63 1.23 9.16
CA THR A 188 -7.84 2.14 10.27
C THR A 188 -6.54 2.93 10.46
N THR A 189 -6.61 4.25 10.41
CA THR A 189 -5.51 5.15 10.79
C THR A 189 -6.05 6.33 11.60
N PHE A 190 -5.18 7.20 12.06
CA PHE A 190 -5.46 8.31 12.97
C PHE A 190 -4.66 9.53 12.53
N THR A 191 -5.21 10.73 12.74
CA THR A 191 -4.44 11.96 12.64
C THR A 191 -3.49 12.09 13.83
N THR A 192 -2.63 13.12 13.81
CA THR A 192 -1.89 13.55 15.00
C THR A 192 -2.80 13.71 16.22
N LEU A 193 -2.27 13.40 17.41
CA LEU A 193 -2.96 13.65 18.67
C LEU A 193 -3.03 15.16 18.92
N GLU A 194 -4.24 15.66 19.12
CA GLU A 194 -4.55 17.02 19.53
C GLU A 194 -4.86 17.04 21.03
N GLU A 195 -4.35 18.05 21.74
CA GLU A 195 -4.61 18.27 23.17
C GLU A 195 -5.40 19.56 23.37
N GLY A 196 -6.34 19.56 24.31
CA GLY A 196 -7.11 20.76 24.58
C GLY A 196 -7.97 20.69 25.83
N ALA A 197 -8.65 21.81 26.11
CA ALA A 197 -9.78 21.85 27.02
C ALA A 197 -10.99 22.48 26.33
N VAL A 198 -12.19 22.09 26.74
CA VAL A 198 -13.45 22.66 26.26
C VAL A 198 -14.43 22.76 27.42
N ARG A 199 -15.24 23.82 27.46
CA ARG A 199 -16.34 24.00 28.42
C ARG A 199 -17.68 23.69 27.79
N CYS A 200 -18.73 23.72 28.60
CA CYS A 200 -20.11 23.56 28.16
C CYS A 200 -20.67 24.78 27.40
N GLU A 201 -20.13 25.97 27.65
CA GLU A 201 -20.55 27.22 27.01
C GLU A 201 -19.85 27.48 25.68
N ASP A 202 -18.78 26.74 25.36
CA ASP A 202 -17.99 26.96 24.15
C ASP A 202 -18.75 26.47 22.91
N THR A 203 -18.83 27.30 21.86
CA THR A 203 -19.41 26.88 20.58
C THR A 203 -18.33 26.25 19.72
N VAL A 204 -18.42 24.93 19.48
CA VAL A 204 -17.40 24.16 18.75
C VAL A 204 -18.00 23.47 17.50
N PRO A 205 -17.21 23.26 16.43
CA PRO A 205 -17.72 22.64 15.21
C PRO A 205 -18.26 21.22 15.44
N ALA A 206 -19.35 20.88 14.75
CA ALA A 206 -19.82 19.50 14.67
C ALA A 206 -18.71 18.58 14.14
N ASN A 207 -18.66 17.33 14.61
CA ASN A 207 -17.65 16.32 14.27
C ASN A 207 -16.19 16.69 14.65
N SER A 208 -15.97 17.73 15.46
CA SER A 208 -14.65 18.03 16.04
C SER A 208 -14.31 17.16 17.26
N ILE A 209 -13.03 17.05 17.58
CA ILE A 209 -12.55 16.40 18.81
C ILE A 209 -13.08 17.16 20.05
N MET A 210 -13.10 18.49 20.00
CA MET A 210 -13.72 19.34 21.03
C MET A 210 -15.19 19.00 21.26
N ARG A 211 -15.97 18.77 20.18
CA ARG A 211 -17.39 18.37 20.32
C ARG A 211 -17.51 17.04 21.05
N LYS A 212 -16.71 16.04 20.66
CA LYS A 212 -16.70 14.74 21.34
C LYS A 212 -16.29 14.86 22.82
N ALA A 213 -15.38 15.79 23.14
CA ALA A 213 -15.01 16.10 24.52
C ALA A 213 -16.14 16.80 25.31
N GLN A 214 -16.94 17.69 24.70
CA GLN A 214 -18.15 18.24 25.34
C GLN A 214 -19.21 17.16 25.61
N ASP A 215 -19.41 16.25 24.65
CA ASP A 215 -20.37 15.15 24.80
C ASP A 215 -19.96 14.22 25.96
N LEU A 216 -18.64 14.01 26.17
CA LEU A 216 -18.08 13.32 27.34
C LEU A 216 -18.10 14.15 28.62
N LEU A 217 -18.04 15.48 28.54
CA LEU A 217 -18.15 16.38 29.71
C LEU A 217 -19.55 16.33 30.35
N ASP A 218 -20.54 15.90 29.57
CA ASP A 218 -21.93 15.71 29.97
C ASP A 218 -22.62 17.01 30.42
N CYS A 219 -22.54 18.02 29.57
CA CYS A 219 -22.97 19.40 29.81
C CYS A 219 -24.47 19.63 30.10
N GLY A 220 -25.31 18.59 30.03
CA GLY A 220 -26.71 18.64 30.47
C GLY A 220 -26.98 17.94 31.80
N SER A 221 -25.95 17.40 32.46
CA SER A 221 -26.08 16.63 33.69
C SER A 221 -26.14 17.51 34.94
N ALA A 222 -26.78 17.00 36.00
CA ALA A 222 -26.74 17.60 37.32
C ALA A 222 -25.30 17.84 37.81
N THR A 223 -24.36 16.96 37.43
CA THR A 223 -22.94 17.05 37.76
C THR A 223 -22.26 18.25 37.10
N ALA A 224 -22.61 18.58 35.85
CA ALA A 224 -22.09 19.76 35.15
C ALA A 224 -22.66 21.08 35.72
N THR A 225 -23.88 21.06 36.28
CA THR A 225 -24.52 22.23 36.90
C THR A 225 -24.20 22.42 38.39
N ALA A 226 -23.58 21.42 39.05
CA ALA A 226 -23.26 21.50 40.47
C ALA A 226 -22.01 22.34 40.72
N GLN A 227 -21.99 23.08 41.83
CA GLN A 227 -20.79 23.76 42.30
C GLN A 227 -19.84 22.75 42.94
N HIS A 228 -18.62 22.65 42.40
CA HIS A 228 -17.55 21.81 42.94
C HIS A 228 -16.41 22.66 43.50
N PRO A 229 -15.61 22.16 44.46
CA PRO A 229 -14.29 22.73 44.72
C PRO A 229 -13.42 22.65 43.46
N ALA A 230 -12.44 23.55 43.32
CA ALA A 230 -11.50 23.51 42.21
C ALA A 230 -10.75 22.18 42.18
N GLY A 231 -10.75 21.49 41.03
CA GLY A 231 -10.14 20.17 40.90
C GLY A 231 -10.92 19.16 40.06
N PRO A 232 -10.67 17.85 40.24
CA PRO A 232 -11.24 16.80 39.42
C PRO A 232 -12.73 16.58 39.69
N VAL A 233 -13.51 16.44 38.63
CA VAL A 233 -14.93 16.06 38.70
C VAL A 233 -15.16 14.79 37.88
N ALA A 234 -15.96 13.89 38.40
CA ALA A 234 -16.35 12.67 37.70
C ALA A 234 -17.36 12.99 36.58
N SER A 235 -17.13 12.46 35.37
CA SER A 235 -18.16 12.38 34.35
C SER A 235 -18.65 10.93 34.24
N ALA A 236 -19.97 10.73 34.30
CA ALA A 236 -20.59 9.42 34.14
C ALA A 236 -20.37 8.87 32.71
N LYS A 237 -20.59 9.72 31.69
CA LYS A 237 -20.33 9.36 30.28
C LYS A 237 -18.87 9.03 30.00
N ALA A 238 -17.93 9.72 30.66
CA ALA A 238 -16.50 9.40 30.54
C ALA A 238 -16.09 8.15 31.34
N ALA A 239 -16.88 7.70 32.31
CA ALA A 239 -16.68 6.41 32.97
C ALA A 239 -17.27 5.26 32.13
N GLU A 240 -18.42 5.48 31.50
CA GLU A 240 -19.10 4.55 30.60
C GLU A 240 -18.28 4.30 29.32
N ALA A 241 -17.88 5.37 28.60
CA ALA A 241 -17.06 5.27 27.39
C ALA A 241 -15.74 4.51 27.61
N ARG A 242 -15.14 4.66 28.80
CA ARG A 242 -13.93 3.92 29.20
C ARG A 242 -14.19 2.41 29.36
N GLN A 243 -15.36 2.01 29.85
CA GLN A 243 -15.75 0.60 29.95
C GLN A 243 -16.01 -0.01 28.58
N GLU A 244 -16.62 0.75 27.66
CA GLU A 244 -16.82 0.33 26.27
C GLU A 244 -15.47 0.14 25.55
N GLY A 245 -14.55 1.10 25.68
CA GLY A 245 -13.20 1.01 25.10
C GLY A 245 -12.40 -0.19 25.61
N ALA A 246 -12.52 -0.51 26.90
CA ALA A 246 -11.90 -1.71 27.48
C ALA A 246 -12.47 -3.01 26.86
N ARG A 247 -13.79 -3.15 26.79
CA ARG A 247 -14.45 -4.34 26.21
C ARG A 247 -14.13 -4.53 24.71
N ALA A 248 -14.06 -3.45 23.95
CA ALA A 248 -13.68 -3.49 22.54
C ALA A 248 -12.24 -3.99 22.33
N THR A 249 -11.35 -3.76 23.30
CA THR A 249 -9.96 -4.22 23.26
C THR A 249 -9.84 -5.73 23.52
N GLU A 250 -10.63 -6.27 24.47
CA GLU A 250 -10.65 -7.71 24.77
C GLU A 250 -11.25 -8.55 23.63
N ALA A 251 -12.27 -8.03 22.94
CA ALA A 251 -12.90 -8.70 21.79
C ALA A 251 -11.94 -8.91 20.60
N GLY A 252 -10.87 -8.10 20.50
CA GLY A 252 -9.88 -8.20 19.41
C GLY A 252 -8.90 -9.37 19.50
N GLN A 253 -8.83 -10.08 20.64
CA GLN A 253 -7.83 -11.13 20.89
C GLN A 253 -8.33 -12.57 20.68
N SER A 254 -9.61 -12.78 20.33
CA SER A 254 -10.20 -14.11 20.16
C SER A 254 -10.61 -14.42 18.72
N VAL A 255 -9.63 -14.51 17.82
CA VAL A 255 -9.79 -15.25 16.57
C VAL A 255 -8.91 -16.50 16.66
N LYS A 256 -9.56 -17.61 17.06
CA LYS A 256 -8.96 -18.94 17.10
C LYS A 256 -8.50 -19.31 15.70
N ALA A 257 -7.18 -19.40 15.48
CA ALA A 257 -6.62 -19.84 14.21
C ALA A 257 -7.23 -21.20 13.82
N THR A 258 -8.05 -21.22 12.78
CA THR A 258 -8.50 -22.46 12.15
C THR A 258 -7.28 -23.10 11.52
N GLY A 259 -6.81 -24.18 12.13
CA GLY A 259 -5.57 -24.84 11.74
C GLY A 259 -5.60 -25.26 10.26
N SER A 260 -4.44 -25.17 9.62
CA SER A 260 -4.26 -25.58 8.23
C SER A 260 -4.87 -26.97 8.00
N PRO A 261 -5.72 -27.16 6.97
CA PRO A 261 -6.21 -28.48 6.64
C PRO A 261 -5.03 -29.41 6.33
N ALA A 262 -5.12 -30.66 6.80
CA ALA A 262 -4.11 -31.68 6.53
C ALA A 262 -3.90 -31.85 5.01
N PRO A 263 -2.68 -32.18 4.55
CA PRO A 263 -2.37 -32.25 3.13
C PRO A 263 -3.30 -33.25 2.42
N ALA A 264 -4.13 -32.73 1.52
CA ALA A 264 -4.98 -33.55 0.66
C ALA A 264 -4.10 -34.47 -0.20
N THR A 265 -4.54 -35.71 -0.38
CA THR A 265 -3.88 -36.68 -1.25
C THR A 265 -3.75 -36.12 -2.67
N ARG A 266 -2.51 -36.08 -3.15
CA ARG A 266 -2.06 -35.49 -4.42
C ARG A 266 -2.95 -35.85 -5.60
N ALA A 267 -3.81 -34.93 -6.03
CA ALA A 267 -4.29 -34.90 -7.40
C ALA A 267 -3.09 -34.74 -8.34
N ALA A 268 -3.16 -35.33 -9.55
CA ALA A 268 -2.17 -35.06 -10.58
C ALA A 268 -2.32 -33.60 -11.03
N LEU A 269 -1.20 -32.86 -11.04
CA LEU A 269 -1.15 -31.47 -11.45
C LEU A 269 -1.44 -31.39 -12.97
N ASP A 270 -2.46 -30.63 -13.37
CA ASP A 270 -2.88 -30.56 -14.78
C ASP A 270 -2.08 -29.48 -15.52
N CYS A 271 -0.94 -29.88 -16.06
CA CYS A 271 -0.01 -28.98 -16.75
C CYS A 271 -0.31 -28.87 -18.24
N GLN A 272 -0.35 -27.63 -18.75
CA GLN A 272 -0.49 -27.37 -20.17
C GLN A 272 0.68 -27.98 -20.98
N SER A 273 0.41 -28.30 -22.25
CA SER A 273 1.41 -28.84 -23.17
C SER A 273 2.56 -27.87 -23.50
N PRO A 274 2.33 -26.57 -23.74
CA PRO A 274 3.41 -25.61 -23.98
C PRO A 274 4.35 -25.47 -22.78
N VAL A 275 5.61 -25.23 -23.11
CA VAL A 275 6.66 -24.87 -22.17
C VAL A 275 7.01 -23.41 -22.41
N TYR A 276 7.29 -22.69 -21.34
CA TYR A 276 7.60 -21.27 -21.36
C TYR A 276 8.90 -20.97 -20.64
N ARG A 277 9.53 -19.87 -21.02
CA ARG A 277 10.59 -19.21 -20.27
C ARG A 277 10.07 -17.84 -19.81
N ILE A 278 10.42 -17.46 -18.58
CA ILE A 278 10.03 -16.17 -17.99
C ILE A 278 11.25 -15.25 -18.12
N ASP A 279 11.30 -14.53 -19.24
CA ASP A 279 12.40 -13.68 -19.67
C ASP A 279 12.32 -12.27 -19.06
N VAL A 280 13.48 -11.62 -18.90
CA VAL A 280 13.57 -10.18 -18.67
C VAL A 280 13.57 -9.46 -20.01
N PRO A 281 12.58 -8.59 -20.32
CA PRO A 281 12.44 -7.96 -21.63
C PRO A 281 13.71 -7.20 -22.06
N GLY A 282 14.27 -7.58 -23.21
CA GLY A 282 15.47 -6.95 -23.77
C GLY A 282 16.80 -7.31 -23.07
N LYS A 283 16.82 -8.35 -22.22
CA LYS A 283 18.03 -8.89 -21.58
C LYS A 283 18.13 -10.41 -21.84
N PRO A 284 19.33 -11.00 -21.83
CA PRO A 284 19.52 -12.45 -21.94
C PRO A 284 19.22 -13.21 -20.64
N LEU A 285 18.52 -12.59 -19.69
CA LEU A 285 18.26 -13.13 -18.34
C LEU A 285 16.84 -13.66 -18.23
N ASN A 286 16.65 -14.77 -17.54
CA ASN A 286 15.36 -15.41 -17.28
C ASN A 286 15.28 -16.03 -15.89
N TRP A 287 14.07 -16.36 -15.43
CA TRP A 287 13.88 -17.12 -14.20
C TRP A 287 14.36 -18.56 -14.36
N SER A 288 15.39 -18.92 -13.61
CA SER A 288 15.90 -20.28 -13.48
C SER A 288 15.66 -20.81 -12.07
N ALA A 289 15.12 -22.03 -11.98
CA ALA A 289 14.90 -22.74 -10.74
C ALA A 289 16.21 -23.18 -10.06
N PRO A 290 16.22 -23.33 -8.73
CA PRO A 290 17.38 -23.79 -8.00
C PRO A 290 17.67 -25.28 -8.26
N LEU A 291 18.96 -25.62 -8.33
CA LEU A 291 19.47 -27.00 -8.34
C LEU A 291 19.36 -27.67 -6.97
N LEU A 292 19.45 -26.89 -5.89
CA LEU A 292 19.49 -27.39 -4.51
C LEU A 292 18.22 -27.00 -3.75
N PRO A 293 17.63 -27.92 -2.95
CA PRO A 293 16.52 -27.57 -2.07
C PRO A 293 16.89 -26.42 -1.12
N GLY A 294 16.02 -25.41 -1.03
CA GLY A 294 16.21 -24.26 -0.13
C GLY A 294 16.99 -23.08 -0.71
N ASP A 295 17.54 -23.17 -1.93
CA ASP A 295 17.94 -21.98 -2.70
C ASP A 295 16.72 -21.35 -3.41
N GLY A 296 16.86 -20.11 -3.86
CA GLY A 296 15.80 -19.37 -4.55
C GLY A 296 15.86 -19.48 -6.08
N ILE A 297 14.75 -19.11 -6.71
CA ILE A 297 14.65 -18.86 -8.15
C ILE A 297 15.45 -17.59 -8.45
N ARG A 298 16.29 -17.64 -9.49
CA ARG A 298 17.24 -16.57 -9.83
C ARG A 298 17.15 -16.18 -11.29
N LEU A 299 17.52 -14.94 -11.60
CA LEU A 299 17.88 -14.54 -12.95
C LEU A 299 19.14 -15.29 -13.39
N ARG A 300 19.09 -15.97 -14.53
CA ARG A 300 20.25 -16.60 -15.18
C ARG A 300 20.21 -16.42 -16.69
N GLU A 301 21.36 -16.56 -17.35
CA GLU A 301 21.42 -16.73 -18.81
C GLU A 301 21.12 -18.18 -19.22
N SER A 302 20.18 -18.38 -20.16
CA SER A 302 19.93 -19.70 -20.77
C SER A 302 21.16 -20.20 -21.51
N ASN A 303 21.64 -21.40 -21.16
CA ASN A 303 22.71 -22.07 -21.89
C ASN A 303 22.53 -23.60 -21.83
N PHE A 304 23.39 -24.35 -22.51
CA PHE A 304 23.25 -25.82 -22.61
C PHE A 304 23.41 -26.56 -21.26
N LEU A 305 23.95 -25.92 -20.22
CA LEU A 305 24.03 -26.45 -18.86
C LEU A 305 22.77 -26.13 -18.01
N SER A 306 21.84 -25.31 -18.51
CA SER A 306 20.63 -24.93 -17.76
C SER A 306 19.70 -26.09 -17.46
N ALA A 307 19.83 -27.24 -18.15
CA ALA A 307 19.12 -28.49 -17.84
C ALA A 307 17.59 -28.34 -17.65
N HIS A 308 16.96 -27.44 -18.41
CA HIS A 308 15.54 -27.08 -18.33
C HIS A 308 15.10 -26.42 -17.01
N LEU A 309 16.03 -25.92 -16.19
CA LEU A 309 15.73 -25.13 -14.99
C LEU A 309 15.15 -23.75 -15.34
N ASP A 310 15.40 -23.26 -16.55
CA ASP A 310 14.81 -22.06 -17.14
C ASP A 310 13.41 -22.30 -17.77
N ASN A 311 12.96 -23.56 -17.83
CA ASN A 311 11.72 -23.96 -18.47
C ASN A 311 10.59 -24.21 -17.46
N TRP A 312 9.46 -23.54 -17.69
CA TRP A 312 8.28 -23.53 -16.83
C TRP A 312 7.04 -23.98 -17.60
N ARG A 313 6.12 -24.71 -16.94
CA ARG A 313 4.76 -24.97 -17.43
C ARG A 313 3.75 -24.25 -16.55
N LEU A 314 2.67 -23.78 -17.16
CA LEU A 314 1.48 -23.33 -16.44
C LEU A 314 0.62 -24.56 -16.14
N CYS A 315 0.23 -24.74 -14.88
CA CYS A 315 -0.59 -25.87 -14.46
C CYS A 315 -1.78 -25.44 -13.59
N ASP A 316 -2.84 -26.28 -13.57
CA ASP A 316 -4.13 -26.02 -12.94
C ASP A 316 -4.69 -24.64 -13.38
N VAL A 317 -4.62 -24.36 -14.68
CA VAL A 317 -4.79 -23.02 -15.27
C VAL A 317 -6.26 -22.62 -15.36
N THR A 318 -6.62 -21.48 -14.78
CA THR A 318 -7.87 -20.78 -15.04
C THR A 318 -7.60 -19.40 -15.64
N GLU A 319 -8.50 -18.90 -16.49
CA GLU A 319 -8.41 -17.55 -17.05
C GLU A 319 -9.76 -16.84 -16.87
N THR A 320 -9.73 -15.64 -16.28
CA THR A 320 -10.91 -14.79 -16.04
C THR A 320 -10.54 -13.36 -16.41
N ASP A 321 -11.34 -12.71 -17.26
CA ASP A 321 -11.13 -11.33 -17.72
C ASP A 321 -9.69 -11.02 -18.20
N GLY A 322 -9.06 -12.00 -18.83
CA GLY A 322 -7.69 -11.92 -19.35
C GLY A 322 -6.59 -12.07 -18.29
N VAL A 323 -6.91 -12.25 -17.02
CA VAL A 323 -5.96 -12.65 -15.96
C VAL A 323 -5.88 -14.18 -15.91
N ILE A 324 -4.68 -14.75 -15.94
CA ILE A 324 -4.48 -16.18 -15.69
C ILE A 324 -4.23 -16.40 -14.19
N GLU A 325 -4.87 -17.39 -13.57
CA GLU A 325 -4.42 -18.00 -12.32
C GLU A 325 -3.79 -19.37 -12.63
N ALA A 326 -2.53 -19.58 -12.24
CA ALA A 326 -1.81 -20.82 -12.50
C ALA A 326 -0.77 -21.13 -11.41
N SER A 327 -0.35 -22.39 -11.35
CA SER A 327 0.91 -22.78 -10.70
C SER A 327 2.03 -22.87 -11.74
N LEU A 328 3.24 -22.43 -11.37
CA LEU A 328 4.42 -22.45 -12.22
C LEU A 328 5.25 -23.69 -11.91
N TRP A 329 5.12 -24.74 -12.72
CA TRP A 329 5.90 -25.98 -12.57
C TRP A 329 7.22 -25.88 -13.34
N ASN A 330 8.35 -26.15 -12.69
CA ASN A 330 9.65 -26.19 -13.35
C ASN A 330 9.93 -27.56 -13.97
N TRP A 331 10.38 -27.58 -15.22
CA TRP A 331 10.68 -28.83 -15.91
C TRP A 331 11.99 -29.47 -15.41
N GLY A 332 13.04 -28.67 -15.19
CA GLY A 332 14.36 -29.17 -14.79
C GLY A 332 14.37 -29.84 -13.42
N ASN A 333 13.81 -29.20 -12.38
CA ASN A 333 13.80 -29.74 -11.01
C ASN A 333 12.47 -30.39 -10.57
N GLY A 334 11.41 -30.28 -11.37
CA GLY A 334 10.10 -30.89 -11.12
C GLY A 334 9.28 -30.27 -9.97
N GLY A 335 9.76 -29.18 -9.36
CA GLY A 335 9.07 -28.44 -8.30
C GLY A 335 8.18 -27.32 -8.84
N CYS A 336 7.28 -26.82 -8.00
CA CYS A 336 6.48 -25.63 -8.29
C CYS A 336 7.09 -24.40 -7.62
N ALA A 337 7.06 -23.25 -8.29
CA ALA A 337 7.44 -21.98 -7.68
C ALA A 337 6.55 -21.69 -6.46
N THR A 338 7.13 -21.18 -5.39
CA THR A 338 6.42 -20.89 -4.14
C THR A 338 7.05 -19.71 -3.40
N VAL A 339 6.21 -18.96 -2.69
CA VAL A 339 6.69 -18.08 -1.61
C VAL A 339 6.80 -18.93 -0.33
N PRO A 340 7.95 -18.95 0.39
CA PRO A 340 8.06 -19.70 1.63
C PRO A 340 7.13 -19.14 2.72
N ALA A 341 6.28 -20.00 3.31
CA ALA A 341 5.25 -19.59 4.27
C ALA A 341 5.78 -18.76 5.45
N GLY A 342 6.96 -19.11 5.99
CA GLY A 342 7.58 -18.42 7.12
C GLY A 342 8.09 -17.00 6.82
N THR A 343 8.14 -16.60 5.54
CA THR A 343 8.52 -15.25 5.09
C THR A 343 7.45 -14.62 4.20
N ALA A 344 6.28 -15.24 4.05
CA ALA A 344 5.27 -14.81 3.08
C ALA A 344 4.68 -13.42 3.34
N ASN A 345 4.70 -12.95 4.60
CA ASN A 345 4.29 -11.59 4.95
C ASN A 345 5.37 -10.51 4.70
N GLN A 346 6.61 -10.91 4.36
CA GLN A 346 7.75 -10.00 4.27
C GLN A 346 7.95 -9.48 2.84
N GLU A 347 8.12 -8.17 2.70
CA GLU A 347 8.61 -7.55 1.47
C GLU A 347 10.07 -7.95 1.25
N GLY A 348 10.44 -8.30 0.01
CA GLY A 348 11.76 -8.86 -0.31
C GLY A 348 11.91 -10.37 -0.02
N ALA A 349 10.86 -11.10 0.36
CA ALA A 349 10.98 -12.55 0.49
C ALA A 349 11.28 -13.20 -0.88
N ALA A 350 12.29 -14.08 -0.92
CA ALA A 350 12.72 -14.74 -2.15
C ALA A 350 11.76 -15.87 -2.56
N LEU A 351 11.48 -15.95 -3.85
CA LEU A 351 10.73 -17.04 -4.47
C LEU A 351 11.62 -18.29 -4.53
N THR A 352 11.09 -19.46 -4.17
CA THR A 352 11.81 -20.74 -4.19
C THR A 352 11.01 -21.79 -4.96
N THR A 353 11.48 -23.04 -5.01
CA THR A 353 10.67 -24.18 -5.50
C THR A 353 10.40 -25.19 -4.41
N ALA A 354 9.18 -25.73 -4.36
CA ALA A 354 8.78 -26.80 -3.45
C ALA A 354 8.05 -27.93 -4.20
N THR A 355 7.71 -29.01 -3.49
CA THR A 355 6.80 -30.04 -3.99
C THR A 355 5.46 -29.41 -4.33
N CYS A 356 4.99 -29.61 -5.55
CA CYS A 356 3.71 -29.09 -6.03
C CYS A 356 2.52 -29.58 -5.19
N GLY A 357 1.66 -28.65 -4.79
CA GLY A 357 0.39 -28.90 -4.14
C GLY A 357 -0.62 -27.78 -4.39
N GLN A 358 -1.87 -28.00 -4.00
CA GLN A 358 -2.89 -26.96 -4.04
C GLN A 358 -2.75 -26.06 -2.81
N ASP A 359 -1.92 -25.03 -2.96
CA ASP A 359 -1.55 -24.04 -1.94
C ASP A 359 -1.50 -22.68 -2.63
N ASP A 360 -2.17 -21.66 -2.08
CA ASP A 360 -2.19 -20.31 -2.67
C ASP A 360 -0.80 -19.63 -2.63
N LEU A 361 0.15 -20.12 -1.82
CA LEU A 361 1.57 -19.73 -1.91
C LEU A 361 2.25 -20.24 -3.19
N GLN A 362 1.68 -21.25 -3.85
CA GLN A 362 2.12 -21.82 -5.14
C GLN A 362 1.21 -21.42 -6.31
N ARG A 363 0.24 -20.52 -6.09
CA ARG A 363 -0.66 -19.98 -7.11
C ARG A 363 -0.30 -18.53 -7.42
N PHE A 364 -0.31 -18.19 -8.70
CA PHE A 364 0.07 -16.87 -9.18
C PHE A 364 -0.98 -16.33 -10.14
N TYR A 365 -1.31 -15.05 -10.00
CA TYR A 365 -1.99 -14.27 -11.03
C TYR A 365 -0.96 -13.77 -12.03
N ILE A 366 -1.20 -14.02 -13.30
CA ILE A 366 -0.38 -13.57 -14.43
C ILE A 366 -1.21 -12.57 -15.23
N TYR A 367 -0.88 -11.30 -15.05
CA TYR A 367 -1.42 -10.18 -15.81
C TYR A 367 -0.69 -10.10 -17.15
N ARG A 368 -1.41 -9.83 -18.25
CA ARG A 368 -0.85 -9.85 -19.61
C ARG A 368 -1.07 -8.54 -20.33
N ASP A 369 -0.10 -8.22 -21.16
CA ASP A 369 -0.18 -7.18 -22.18
C ASP A 369 -1.20 -7.53 -23.29
N VAL A 370 -1.50 -6.57 -24.16
CA VAL A 370 -2.41 -6.74 -25.30
C VAL A 370 -1.88 -7.84 -26.26
N PRO A 371 -2.77 -8.55 -26.99
CA PRO A 371 -2.36 -9.62 -27.90
C PRO A 371 -1.29 -9.17 -28.91
N GLY A 372 -0.28 -10.01 -29.10
CA GLY A 372 0.93 -9.69 -29.89
C GLY A 372 2.14 -9.30 -29.04
N SER A 373 1.94 -8.96 -27.77
CA SER A 373 3.01 -8.81 -26.77
C SER A 373 3.09 -10.04 -25.87
N SER A 374 4.31 -10.45 -25.50
CA SER A 374 4.57 -11.51 -24.52
C SER A 374 4.71 -10.98 -23.09
N LYS A 375 4.58 -9.67 -22.87
CA LYS A 375 4.84 -9.06 -21.56
C LYS A 375 3.82 -9.46 -20.51
N ILE A 376 4.32 -9.74 -19.31
CA ILE A 376 3.52 -10.16 -18.15
C ILE A 376 3.96 -9.48 -16.85
N GLY A 377 3.01 -9.39 -15.92
CA GLY A 377 3.26 -9.21 -14.50
C GLY A 377 2.86 -10.46 -13.74
N VAL A 378 3.61 -10.83 -12.71
CA VAL A 378 3.34 -12.02 -11.89
C VAL A 378 3.08 -11.58 -10.45
N GLN A 379 1.97 -12.01 -9.87
CA GLN A 379 1.58 -11.72 -8.49
C GLN A 379 1.31 -13.04 -7.75
N ASN A 380 1.80 -13.19 -6.53
CA ASN A 380 1.43 -14.35 -5.71
C ASN A 380 -0.02 -14.20 -5.19
N LYS A 381 -0.81 -15.26 -5.26
CA LYS A 381 -2.24 -15.23 -4.89
C LYS A 381 -2.46 -15.04 -3.40
N TYR A 382 -1.67 -15.71 -2.55
CA TYR A 382 -1.80 -15.64 -1.10
C TYR A 382 -1.37 -14.27 -0.54
N THR A 383 -0.23 -13.73 -0.98
CA THR A 383 0.32 -12.47 -0.45
C THR A 383 -0.22 -11.23 -1.18
N GLY A 384 -0.64 -11.39 -2.44
CA GLY A 384 -0.94 -10.28 -3.34
C GLY A 384 0.29 -9.47 -3.76
N TYR A 385 1.50 -9.91 -3.45
CA TYR A 385 2.74 -9.19 -3.77
C TYR A 385 3.17 -9.53 -5.21
N MET A 386 3.73 -8.54 -5.92
CA MET A 386 4.26 -8.71 -7.27
C MET A 386 5.67 -9.28 -7.23
N MET A 387 6.01 -10.16 -8.17
CA MET A 387 7.35 -10.72 -8.31
C MET A 387 8.26 -9.74 -9.06
N GLY A 388 9.49 -9.57 -8.61
CA GLY A 388 10.47 -8.61 -9.14
C GLY A 388 11.90 -9.02 -8.83
N HIS A 389 12.86 -8.15 -9.15
CA HIS A 389 14.28 -8.29 -8.81
C HIS A 389 14.91 -6.90 -8.58
N ASP A 390 16.00 -6.81 -7.80
CA ASP A 390 16.59 -5.50 -7.48
C ASP A 390 17.51 -4.96 -8.59
N ARG A 391 18.09 -5.83 -9.43
CA ARG A 391 19.04 -5.45 -10.50
C ARG A 391 19.13 -6.46 -11.64
N TYR A 392 19.48 -5.96 -12.83
CA TYR A 392 19.71 -6.77 -14.02
C TYR A 392 21.07 -7.51 -13.97
N ALA A 393 21.18 -8.57 -13.17
CA ALA A 393 22.40 -9.36 -12.99
C ALA A 393 22.13 -10.88 -12.98
N ASP A 394 23.10 -11.66 -13.47
CA ASP A 394 23.11 -13.12 -13.31
C ASP A 394 23.26 -13.50 -11.82
N GLY A 395 22.50 -14.50 -11.39
CA GLY A 395 22.44 -14.97 -10.01
C GLY A 395 21.56 -14.13 -9.07
N GLU A 396 20.98 -13.04 -9.55
CA GLU A 396 20.04 -12.22 -8.77
C GLU A 396 18.79 -13.01 -8.41
N LEU A 397 18.29 -12.89 -7.17
CA LEU A 397 17.10 -13.61 -6.71
C LEU A 397 15.81 -12.93 -7.22
N ILE A 398 14.78 -13.75 -7.44
CA ILE A 398 13.42 -13.25 -7.65
C ILE A 398 12.77 -13.08 -6.29
N HIS A 399 12.24 -11.88 -6.04
CA HIS A 399 11.66 -11.47 -4.75
C HIS A 399 10.21 -11.00 -4.92
N GLN A 400 9.44 -11.03 -3.83
CA GLN A 400 8.10 -10.43 -3.79
C GLN A 400 8.12 -9.00 -3.22
N TYR A 401 7.38 -8.08 -3.83
CA TYR A 401 7.24 -6.68 -3.43
C TYR A 401 5.76 -6.29 -3.36
N SER A 402 5.36 -5.55 -2.33
CA SER A 402 3.96 -5.33 -1.98
C SER A 402 3.23 -4.43 -3.00
N SER A 403 3.83 -3.32 -3.42
CA SER A 403 3.39 -2.48 -4.57
C SER A 403 4.03 -2.90 -5.91
N GLY A 404 4.88 -3.94 -5.91
CA GLY A 404 5.76 -4.24 -7.04
C GLY A 404 6.93 -3.25 -7.17
N ARG A 405 7.48 -3.15 -8.38
CA ARG A 405 8.75 -2.45 -8.64
C ARG A 405 8.55 -1.25 -9.57
N PRO A 406 8.71 0.01 -9.08
CA PRO A 406 8.39 1.22 -9.84
C PRO A 406 9.38 1.52 -10.98
N ASP A 407 10.56 0.90 -10.94
CA ASP A 407 11.57 0.89 -12.01
C ASP A 407 11.27 -0.15 -13.12
N GLY A 408 10.15 -0.90 -13.00
CA GLY A 408 9.70 -1.86 -13.99
C GLY A 408 10.36 -3.23 -13.91
N THR A 409 11.21 -3.51 -12.92
CA THR A 409 11.88 -4.82 -12.75
C THR A 409 10.92 -5.96 -12.34
N GLY A 410 9.62 -5.68 -12.16
CA GLY A 410 8.56 -6.68 -12.00
C GLY A 410 7.89 -7.12 -13.31
N THR A 411 8.22 -6.50 -14.45
CA THR A 411 7.64 -6.83 -15.76
C THR A 411 8.54 -7.81 -16.51
N TYR A 412 7.99 -8.97 -16.84
CA TYR A 412 8.68 -10.06 -17.54
C TYR A 412 8.09 -10.29 -18.94
N ALA A 413 8.65 -11.23 -19.69
CA ALA A 413 8.09 -11.75 -20.94
C ALA A 413 7.90 -13.27 -20.83
N LEU A 414 6.71 -13.76 -21.18
CA LEU A 414 6.40 -15.20 -21.21
C LEU A 414 6.58 -15.73 -22.63
N THR A 415 7.74 -16.32 -22.89
CA THR A 415 8.15 -16.81 -24.22
C THR A 415 7.94 -18.31 -24.31
N ALA A 416 7.22 -18.82 -25.30
CA ALA A 416 7.13 -20.26 -25.54
C ALA A 416 8.46 -20.82 -26.11
N VAL A 417 8.84 -22.04 -25.69
CA VAL A 417 10.10 -22.73 -26.05
C VAL A 417 9.88 -24.18 -26.48
#